data_AF-A0A3D3KYZ2-F1
#
_entry.id   AF-A0A3D3KYZ2-F1
#
_cell.length_a   1.000
_cell.length_b   1.000
_cell.length_c   1.000
_cell.angle_alpha   90.00
_cell.angle_beta   90.00
_cell.angle_gamma   90.00
#
_symmetry.space_group_name_H-M   'P 1'
#
loop_
_entity.id
_entity.type
_entity.pdbx_description
1 polymer ?
#
loop_
_entity_poly.entity_id
_entity_poly.type
_entity_poly.pdbx_seq_one_letter_code
_entity_poly.pdbx_strand_id
1 'polypeptide(L)'
;QISAEYQSMEHPVADFAKEVMQLAVAGTGIRLSDGSTNIIPVGDAVEDAWKLHGRLVRRSLERGYYQGWDLHAAQLPSRFAATYAFYREGLPAATARLRNYVERTEGGVMDEPATARALAAFVLRGVQCGAVATEEVQLLAGVELSQLTALAHPRLAHSTSK
;
A
#
# COMPACT_ATOMS: atom_id res chain seq x y z
N GLN A 1 -24.13 2.03 20.25
CA GLN A 1 -24.26 0.86 19.36
C GLN A 1 -24.52 1.36 17.95
N ILE A 2 -23.90 0.78 16.92
CA ILE A 2 -24.10 1.16 15.51
C ILE A 2 -25.21 0.27 14.93
N SER A 3 -26.24 0.88 14.33
CA SER A 3 -27.34 0.14 13.68
C SER A 3 -26.82 -0.67 12.49
N ALA A 4 -27.45 -1.83 12.22
CA ALA A 4 -26.95 -2.82 11.27
C ALA A 4 -26.66 -2.24 9.87
N GLU A 5 -27.53 -1.37 9.34
CA GLU A 5 -27.36 -0.71 8.04
C GLU A 5 -26.08 0.14 7.94
N TYR A 6 -25.59 0.67 9.06
CA TYR A 6 -24.40 1.52 9.12
C TYR A 6 -23.14 0.79 9.58
N GLN A 7 -23.19 -0.53 9.77
CA GLN A 7 -22.01 -1.33 10.12
C GLN A 7 -21.12 -1.55 8.89
N SER A 8 -20.25 -0.56 8.63
CA SER A 8 -19.29 -0.57 7.53
C SER A 8 -17.88 -0.29 8.02
N MET A 9 -16.88 -0.76 7.25
CA MET A 9 -15.46 -0.41 7.44
C MET A 9 -15.17 1.09 7.29
N GLU A 10 -16.12 1.83 6.70
CA GLU A 10 -16.05 3.28 6.49
C GLU A 10 -16.85 4.09 7.53
N HIS A 11 -17.42 3.43 8.54
CA HIS A 11 -18.13 4.14 9.60
C HIS A 11 -17.16 5.03 10.40
N PRO A 12 -17.51 6.29 10.74
CA PRO A 12 -16.57 7.22 11.39
C PRO A 12 -15.95 6.71 12.70
N VAL A 13 -16.71 5.96 13.50
CA VAL A 13 -16.18 5.31 14.72
C VAL A 13 -15.13 4.24 14.40
N ALA A 14 -15.32 3.47 13.33
CA ALA A 14 -14.34 2.48 12.88
C ALA A 14 -13.08 3.17 12.34
N ASP A 15 -13.23 4.30 11.63
CA ASP A 15 -12.09 5.11 11.20
C ASP A 15 -11.30 5.66 12.40
N PHE A 16 -11.98 6.28 13.36
CA PHE A 16 -11.33 6.83 14.55
C PHE A 16 -10.58 5.76 15.33
N ALA A 17 -11.18 4.58 15.49
CA ALA A 17 -10.51 3.44 16.13
C ALA A 17 -9.22 3.05 15.37
N LYS A 18 -9.26 2.99 14.04
CA LYS A 18 -8.09 2.65 13.21
C LYS A 18 -7.01 3.73 13.26
N GLU A 19 -7.38 5.00 13.33
CA GLU A 19 -6.44 6.13 13.51
C GLU A 19 -5.73 6.06 14.87
N VAL A 20 -6.47 5.80 15.96
CA VAL A 20 -5.88 5.59 17.29
C VAL A 20 -4.93 4.40 17.30
N MET A 21 -5.33 3.28 16.67
CA MET A 21 -4.46 2.11 16.52
C MET A 21 -3.19 2.45 15.73
N GLN A 22 -3.30 3.26 14.67
CA GLN A 22 -2.17 3.61 13.80
C GLN A 22 -1.16 4.47 14.53
N LEU A 23 -1.64 5.43 15.32
CA LEU A 23 -0.82 6.22 16.22
C LEU A 23 -0.11 5.33 17.25
N ALA A 24 -0.83 4.40 17.87
CA ALA A 24 -0.28 3.54 18.92
C ALA A 24 0.85 2.61 18.40
N VAL A 25 0.77 2.15 17.15
CA VAL A 25 1.80 1.25 16.58
C VAL A 25 2.87 1.99 15.77
N ALA A 26 2.76 3.30 15.57
CA ALA A 26 3.71 4.06 14.77
C ALA A 26 5.15 3.91 15.31
N GLY A 27 6.09 3.59 14.42
CA GLY A 27 7.52 3.42 14.78
C GLY A 27 7.86 2.10 15.51
N THR A 28 6.88 1.29 15.91
CA THR A 28 7.12 0.03 16.65
C THR A 28 7.51 -1.15 15.74
N GLY A 29 7.26 -1.04 14.43
CA GLY A 29 7.40 -2.14 13.48
C GLY A 29 6.17 -3.07 13.43
N ILE A 30 5.19 -2.90 14.32
CA ILE A 30 3.91 -3.60 14.25
C ILE A 30 3.08 -3.02 13.10
N ARG A 31 2.47 -3.89 12.29
CA ARG A 31 1.59 -3.52 11.18
C ARG A 31 0.14 -3.73 11.56
N LEU A 32 -0.70 -2.74 11.26
CA LEU A 32 -2.15 -2.89 11.36
C LEU A 32 -2.71 -3.69 10.20
N SER A 33 -3.77 -4.43 10.49
CA SER A 33 -4.62 -5.10 9.51
C SER A 33 -6.03 -4.51 9.60
N ASP A 34 -6.57 -4.05 8.48
CA ASP A 34 -7.98 -3.62 8.39
C ASP A 34 -8.93 -4.83 8.34
N GLY A 35 -10.21 -4.55 8.51
CA GLY A 35 -11.31 -5.52 8.44
C GLY A 35 -11.65 -6.00 7.02
N SER A 36 -12.72 -6.77 6.93
CA SER A 36 -13.43 -7.12 5.69
C SER A 36 -14.85 -6.57 5.71
N THR A 37 -15.47 -6.44 4.54
CA THR A 37 -16.94 -6.32 4.43
C THR A 37 -17.59 -7.70 4.55
N ASN A 38 -18.76 -7.75 5.17
CA ASN A 38 -19.66 -8.90 5.23
C ASN A 38 -20.52 -9.06 3.97
N ILE A 39 -20.42 -8.14 3.01
CA ILE A 39 -21.07 -8.25 1.70
C ILE A 39 -20.17 -9.11 0.81
N ILE A 40 -20.58 -10.37 0.62
CA ILE A 40 -19.80 -11.36 -0.12
C ILE A 40 -20.16 -11.32 -1.62
N PRO A 41 -19.17 -11.30 -2.54
CA PRO A 41 -19.41 -11.34 -3.99
C PRO A 41 -19.88 -12.71 -4.48
N VAL A 42 -21.15 -13.02 -4.29
CA VAL A 42 -21.81 -14.24 -4.76
C VAL A 42 -23.24 -13.93 -5.22
N GLY A 43 -23.79 -14.78 -6.09
CA GLY A 43 -25.15 -14.63 -6.61
C GLY A 43 -25.28 -13.43 -7.57
N ASP A 44 -26.51 -12.92 -7.69
CA ASP A 44 -26.87 -11.94 -8.72
C ASP A 44 -26.25 -10.55 -8.50
N ALA A 45 -25.81 -10.24 -7.28
CA ALA A 45 -25.19 -8.95 -6.92
C ALA A 45 -23.65 -8.99 -6.89
N VAL A 46 -23.03 -9.98 -7.53
CA VAL A 46 -21.58 -10.21 -7.49
C VAL A 46 -20.75 -9.00 -7.93
N GLU A 47 -21.16 -8.29 -8.99
CA GLU A 47 -20.42 -7.14 -9.50
C GLU A 47 -20.41 -5.96 -8.51
N ASP A 48 -21.55 -5.67 -7.90
CA ASP A 48 -21.67 -4.55 -6.96
C ASP A 48 -20.94 -4.86 -5.65
N ALA A 49 -20.98 -6.11 -5.21
CA ALA A 49 -20.16 -6.58 -4.09
C ALA A 49 -18.66 -6.49 -4.39
N TRP A 50 -18.21 -6.80 -5.62
CA TRP A 50 -16.81 -6.60 -6.02
C TRP A 50 -16.41 -5.12 -6.08
N LYS A 51 -17.26 -4.25 -6.65
CA LYS A 51 -17.02 -2.79 -6.67
C LYS A 51 -16.90 -2.24 -5.25
N LEU A 52 -17.81 -2.64 -4.36
CA LEU A 52 -17.77 -2.26 -2.95
C LEU A 52 -16.48 -2.75 -2.28
N HIS A 53 -16.18 -4.04 -2.37
CA HIS A 53 -14.99 -4.62 -1.75
C HIS A 53 -13.70 -3.98 -2.26
N GLY A 54 -13.56 -3.83 -3.59
CA GLY A 54 -12.41 -3.18 -4.21
C GLY A 54 -12.23 -1.73 -3.75
N ARG A 55 -13.31 -0.95 -3.65
CA ARG A 55 -13.27 0.43 -3.11
C ARG A 55 -12.81 0.46 -1.65
N LEU A 56 -13.27 -0.47 -0.82
CA LEU A 56 -12.87 -0.56 0.58
C LEU A 56 -11.39 -0.97 0.74
N VAL A 57 -10.90 -1.93 -0.06
CA VAL A 57 -9.47 -2.29 -0.11
C VAL A 57 -8.62 -1.10 -0.56
N ARG A 58 -9.03 -0.41 -1.62
CA ARG A 58 -8.36 0.79 -2.12
C ARG A 58 -8.25 1.87 -1.05
N ARG A 59 -9.36 2.18 -0.38
CA ARG A 59 -9.42 3.13 0.73
C ARG A 59 -8.49 2.75 1.88
N SER A 60 -8.39 1.47 2.19
CA SER A 60 -7.49 0.94 3.22
C SER A 60 -6.03 1.25 2.89
N LEU A 61 -5.62 1.01 1.63
CA LEU A 61 -4.27 1.31 1.13
C LEU A 61 -3.96 2.82 1.17
N GLU A 62 -4.91 3.66 0.73
CA GLU A 62 -4.77 5.13 0.75
C GLU A 62 -4.59 5.69 2.17
N ARG A 63 -5.17 5.02 3.17
CA ARG A 63 -5.02 5.38 4.59
C ARG A 63 -3.81 4.73 5.28
N GLY A 64 -3.01 3.97 4.54
CA GLY A 64 -1.79 3.35 5.05
C GLY A 64 -2.01 2.03 5.79
N TYR A 65 -3.17 1.38 5.63
CA TYR A 65 -3.44 0.03 6.11
C TYR A 65 -3.15 -0.97 4.98
N TYR A 66 -1.91 -1.44 4.93
CA TYR A 66 -1.42 -2.30 3.84
C TYR A 66 -1.68 -3.80 4.06
N GLN A 67 -2.39 -4.15 5.13
CA GLN A 67 -2.81 -5.52 5.44
C GLN A 67 -4.32 -5.51 5.70
N GLY A 68 -4.99 -6.61 5.38
CA GLY A 68 -6.40 -6.83 5.64
C GLY A 68 -6.73 -8.30 5.47
N TRP A 69 -7.90 -8.72 5.94
CA TRP A 69 -8.40 -10.08 5.77
C TRP A 69 -9.68 -10.07 4.93
N ASP A 70 -10.01 -11.23 4.35
CA ASP A 70 -11.23 -11.48 3.59
C ASP A 70 -12.06 -12.55 4.31
N LEU A 71 -13.38 -12.45 4.20
CA LEU A 71 -14.31 -13.46 4.72
C LEU A 71 -14.51 -14.64 3.77
N HIS A 72 -14.27 -14.45 2.47
CA HIS A 72 -14.60 -15.44 1.46
C HIS A 72 -13.66 -15.37 0.26
N ALA A 73 -13.37 -16.52 -0.36
CA ALA A 73 -12.46 -16.61 -1.52
C ALA A 73 -12.91 -15.73 -2.71
N ALA A 74 -14.22 -15.51 -2.86
CA ALA A 74 -14.76 -14.61 -3.89
C ALA A 74 -14.38 -13.13 -3.71
N GLN A 75 -13.80 -12.73 -2.58
CA GLN A 75 -13.27 -11.39 -2.35
C GLN A 75 -11.82 -11.23 -2.86
N LEU A 76 -11.10 -12.33 -3.10
CA LEU A 76 -9.72 -12.31 -3.58
C LEU A 76 -9.59 -11.55 -4.92
N PRO A 77 -10.44 -11.76 -5.95
CA PRO A 77 -10.30 -11.04 -7.21
C PRO A 77 -10.29 -9.52 -7.06
N SER A 78 -11.23 -8.95 -6.30
CA SER A 78 -11.29 -7.50 -6.09
C SER A 78 -10.19 -7.00 -5.13
N ARG A 79 -9.69 -7.82 -4.20
CA ARG A 79 -8.50 -7.49 -3.41
C ARG A 79 -7.27 -7.35 -4.29
N PHE A 80 -6.95 -8.38 -5.09
CA PHE A 80 -5.80 -8.36 -5.98
C PHE A 80 -5.91 -7.21 -6.99
N ALA A 81 -7.08 -7.02 -7.61
CA ALA A 81 -7.31 -5.94 -8.55
C ALA A 81 -7.07 -4.56 -7.91
N ALA A 82 -7.65 -4.28 -6.74
CA ALA A 82 -7.49 -3.00 -6.05
C ALA A 82 -6.03 -2.75 -5.58
N THR A 83 -5.37 -3.79 -5.06
CA THR A 83 -3.95 -3.69 -4.64
C THR A 83 -3.04 -3.45 -5.84
N TYR A 84 -3.23 -4.17 -6.94
CA TYR A 84 -2.38 -4.03 -8.12
C TYR A 84 -2.60 -2.65 -8.76
N ALA A 85 -3.86 -2.23 -8.94
CA ALA A 85 -4.18 -0.91 -9.44
C ALA A 85 -3.51 0.19 -8.60
N PHE A 86 -3.54 0.09 -7.26
CA PHE A 86 -2.89 1.06 -6.36
C PHE A 86 -1.40 1.23 -6.63
N TYR A 87 -0.66 0.13 -6.78
CA TYR A 87 0.77 0.22 -7.07
C TYR A 87 1.06 0.64 -8.52
N ARG A 88 0.28 0.14 -9.49
CA ARG A 88 0.42 0.51 -10.91
C ARG A 88 0.18 1.99 -11.16
N GLU A 89 -0.88 2.56 -10.58
CA GLU A 89 -1.24 3.97 -10.73
C GLU A 89 -0.21 4.91 -10.10
N GLY A 90 0.32 4.56 -8.93
CA GLY A 90 1.33 5.37 -8.24
C GLY A 90 2.75 5.23 -8.77
N LEU A 91 3.04 4.17 -9.55
CA LEU A 91 4.39 3.84 -9.98
C LEU A 91 5.10 4.97 -10.76
N PRO A 92 4.50 5.61 -11.79
CA PRO A 92 5.22 6.60 -12.59
C PRO A 92 5.69 7.80 -11.76
N ALA A 93 4.84 8.32 -10.88
CA ALA A 93 5.18 9.45 -10.02
C ALA A 93 6.21 9.06 -8.96
N ALA A 94 6.07 7.87 -8.35
CA ALA A 94 6.98 7.41 -7.32
C ALA A 94 8.39 7.15 -7.87
N THR A 95 8.49 6.51 -9.03
CA THR A 95 9.79 6.18 -9.67
C THR A 95 10.49 7.41 -10.22
N ALA A 96 9.76 8.36 -10.81
CA ALA A 96 10.34 9.63 -11.26
C ALA A 96 10.95 10.42 -10.09
N ARG A 97 10.23 10.54 -8.97
CA ARG A 97 10.76 11.21 -7.76
C ARG A 97 11.93 10.47 -7.15
N LEU A 98 11.86 9.15 -7.10
CA LEU A 98 12.95 8.31 -6.59
C LEU A 98 14.22 8.46 -7.45
N ARG A 99 14.08 8.50 -8.78
CA ARG A 99 15.18 8.79 -9.70
C ARG A 99 15.81 10.14 -9.41
N ASN A 100 15.01 11.21 -9.37
CA ASN A 100 15.50 12.57 -9.13
C ASN A 100 16.27 12.66 -7.80
N TYR A 101 15.79 11.98 -6.75
CA TYR A 101 16.47 11.92 -5.47
C TYR A 101 17.85 11.24 -5.57
N VAL A 102 17.94 10.09 -6.27
CA VAL A 102 19.20 9.34 -6.42
C VAL A 102 20.19 10.08 -7.32
N GLU A 103 19.71 10.66 -8.41
CA GLU A 103 20.52 11.44 -9.36
C GLU A 103 20.84 12.86 -8.87
N ARG A 104 20.23 13.29 -7.75
CA ARG A 104 20.34 14.65 -7.20
C ARG A 104 19.92 15.74 -8.19
N THR A 105 18.88 15.45 -8.96
CA THR A 105 18.32 16.37 -9.95
C THR A 105 17.48 17.44 -9.25
N GLU A 106 17.70 18.71 -9.59
CA GLU A 106 16.85 19.81 -9.12
C GLU A 106 15.49 19.80 -9.81
N GLY A 107 14.42 20.12 -9.08
CA GLY A 107 13.06 20.13 -9.61
C GLY A 107 12.05 20.80 -8.67
N GLY A 108 10.78 20.82 -9.09
CA GLY A 108 9.70 21.46 -8.31
C GLY A 108 9.30 20.73 -7.02
N VAL A 109 9.86 19.53 -6.78
CA VAL A 109 9.69 18.75 -5.55
C VAL A 109 11.07 18.39 -5.02
N MET A 110 11.35 18.74 -3.76
CA MET A 110 12.60 18.40 -3.09
C MET A 110 12.35 17.23 -2.14
N ASP A 111 12.88 16.06 -2.48
CA ASP A 111 12.81 14.86 -1.66
C ASP A 111 13.99 14.78 -0.67
N GLU A 112 13.69 14.35 0.56
CA GLU A 112 14.67 14.17 1.64
C GLU A 112 14.75 12.68 2.05
N PRO A 113 15.71 12.24 2.88
CA PRO A 113 15.89 10.83 3.21
C PRO A 113 14.64 10.06 3.68
N ALA A 114 13.72 10.66 4.43
CA ALA A 114 12.47 10.01 4.87
C ALA A 114 11.40 9.95 3.77
N THR A 115 11.23 10.96 2.92
CA THR A 115 10.35 10.87 1.74
C THR A 115 10.91 9.90 0.71
N ALA A 116 12.23 9.89 0.47
CA ALA A 116 12.89 8.91 -0.39
C ALA A 116 12.70 7.48 0.12
N ARG A 117 12.79 7.27 1.44
CA ARG A 117 12.47 5.98 2.08
C ARG A 117 11.01 5.57 1.85
N ALA A 118 10.07 6.51 1.98
CA ALA A 118 8.66 6.24 1.75
C ALA A 118 8.38 5.88 0.28
N LEU A 119 8.98 6.60 -0.67
CA LEU A 119 8.92 6.30 -2.10
C LEU A 119 9.50 4.91 -2.41
N ALA A 120 10.69 4.61 -1.90
CA ALA A 120 11.33 3.31 -2.08
C ALA A 120 10.48 2.18 -1.49
N ALA A 121 9.92 2.36 -0.29
CA ALA A 121 9.05 1.37 0.35
C ALA A 121 7.73 1.15 -0.42
N PHE A 122 7.19 2.19 -1.06
CA PHE A 122 6.03 2.07 -1.93
C PHE A 122 6.34 1.22 -3.16
N VAL A 123 7.42 1.57 -3.89
CA VAL A 123 7.84 0.84 -5.10
C VAL A 123 8.23 -0.60 -4.77
N LEU A 124 8.98 -0.82 -3.69
CA LEU A 124 9.37 -2.16 -3.24
C LEU A 124 8.16 -3.04 -2.93
N ARG A 125 7.10 -2.47 -2.32
CA ARG A 125 5.87 -3.25 -2.09
C ARG A 125 5.15 -3.60 -3.38
N GLY A 126 5.15 -2.72 -4.38
CA GLY A 126 4.65 -3.04 -5.71
C GLY A 126 5.37 -4.24 -6.34
N VAL A 127 6.69 -4.33 -6.14
CA VAL A 127 7.48 -5.49 -6.59
C VAL A 127 7.14 -6.74 -5.77
N GLN A 128 7.15 -6.64 -4.45
CA GLN A 128 6.91 -7.78 -3.54
C GLN A 128 5.51 -8.39 -3.71
N CYS A 129 4.51 -7.59 -4.04
CA CYS A 129 3.15 -8.09 -4.29
C CYS A 129 2.93 -8.56 -5.74
N GLY A 130 3.92 -8.41 -6.63
CA GLY A 130 3.84 -8.82 -8.03
C GLY A 130 3.10 -7.85 -8.95
N ALA A 131 2.76 -6.64 -8.48
CA ALA A 131 2.13 -5.61 -9.30
C ALA A 131 3.13 -4.87 -10.22
N VAL A 132 4.43 -4.95 -9.91
CA VAL A 132 5.50 -4.23 -10.62
C VAL A 132 6.67 -5.17 -10.84
N ALA A 133 7.25 -5.16 -12.05
CA ALA A 133 8.44 -5.94 -12.36
C ALA A 133 9.72 -5.23 -11.93
N THR A 134 10.75 -5.97 -11.55
CA THR A 134 12.07 -5.42 -11.17
C THR A 134 12.72 -4.65 -12.32
N GLU A 135 12.56 -5.14 -13.54
CA GLU A 135 13.12 -4.55 -14.75
C GLU A 135 12.46 -3.20 -15.07
N GLU A 136 11.16 -3.08 -14.77
CA GLU A 136 10.41 -1.83 -14.92
C GLU A 136 10.88 -0.78 -13.91
N VAL A 137 11.17 -1.18 -12.66
CA VAL A 137 11.76 -0.27 -11.67
C VAL A 137 13.14 0.21 -12.12
N GLN A 138 13.98 -0.69 -12.62
CA GLN A 138 15.30 -0.31 -13.16
C GLN A 138 15.15 0.69 -14.31
N LEU A 139 14.22 0.43 -15.23
CA LEU A 139 13.95 1.31 -16.37
C LEU A 139 13.42 2.70 -15.97
N LEU A 140 12.54 2.78 -14.96
CA LEU A 140 11.83 4.00 -14.56
C LEU A 140 12.52 4.80 -13.45
N ALA A 141 13.19 4.14 -12.51
CA ALA A 141 13.86 4.79 -11.38
C ALA A 141 15.40 4.77 -11.47
N GLY A 142 15.99 3.92 -12.33
CA GLY A 142 17.44 3.78 -12.42
C GLY A 142 18.08 3.12 -11.20
N VAL A 143 17.30 2.36 -10.42
CA VAL A 143 17.77 1.69 -9.20
C VAL A 143 17.50 0.19 -9.23
N GLU A 144 18.53 -0.57 -8.89
CA GLU A 144 18.44 -2.02 -8.79
C GLU A 144 17.65 -2.43 -7.54
N LEU A 145 17.13 -3.66 -7.51
CA LEU A 145 16.32 -4.15 -6.39
C LEU A 145 17.06 -4.08 -5.04
N SER A 146 18.37 -4.31 -5.02
CA SER A 146 19.19 -4.22 -3.81
C SER A 146 19.28 -2.79 -3.27
N GLN A 147 19.50 -1.81 -4.16
CA GLN A 147 19.51 -0.39 -3.82
C GLN A 147 18.12 0.10 -3.36
N LEU A 148 17.06 -0.31 -4.07
CA LEU A 148 15.68 -0.04 -3.68
C LEU A 148 15.39 -0.55 -2.25
N THR A 149 15.83 -1.78 -1.95
CA THR A 149 15.67 -2.40 -0.64
C THR A 149 16.45 -1.63 0.43
N ALA A 150 17.68 -1.20 0.15
CA ALA A 150 18.50 -0.40 1.06
C ALA A 150 17.86 0.97 1.35
N LEU A 151 17.28 1.63 0.34
CA LEU A 151 16.57 2.90 0.50
C LEU A 151 15.29 2.74 1.34
N ALA A 152 14.51 1.67 1.10
CA ALA A 152 13.29 1.37 1.85
C ALA A 152 13.58 0.94 3.30
N HIS A 153 14.68 0.23 3.52
CA HIS A 153 15.06 -0.35 4.79
C HIS A 153 16.54 -0.09 5.14
N PRO A 154 16.91 1.15 5.52
CA PRO A 154 18.32 1.50 5.76
C PRO A 154 19.02 0.64 6.81
N ARG A 155 18.27 0.10 7.77
CA ARG A 155 18.80 -0.82 8.80
C ARG A 155 19.28 -2.17 8.22
N LEU A 156 18.70 -2.63 7.11
CA LEU A 156 19.13 -3.87 6.44
C LEU A 156 20.44 -3.67 5.67
N ALA A 157 20.69 -2.48 5.14
CA ALA A 157 21.92 -2.15 4.41
C ALA A 157 23.19 -2.21 5.29
N HIS A 158 23.05 -2.06 6.61
CA HIS A 158 24.17 -2.09 7.55
C HIS A 158 24.51 -3.52 8.05
N SER A 159 23.73 -4.54 7.68
CA SER A 159 23.90 -5.92 8.18
C SER A 159 24.91 -6.74 7.37
N THR A 160 25.34 -6.29 6.19
CA THR A 160 26.25 -7.02 5.29
C THR A 160 27.74 -6.72 5.52
N SER A 161 28.09 -6.01 6.60
CA SER A 161 29.48 -5.78 7.01
C SER A 161 29.77 -6.52 8.32
N LYS A 162 29.91 -7.85 8.26
CA LYS A 162 30.61 -8.66 9.27
C LYS A 162 31.32 -9.83 8.60
#